data_AF-A0A957LQ17-F1
#
_entry.id   AF-A0A957LQ17-F1
#
_cell.length_a   1.000
_cell.length_b   1.000
_cell.length_c   1.000
_cell.angle_alpha   90.00
_cell.angle_beta   90.00
_cell.angle_gamma   90.00
#
_symmetry.space_group_name_H-M   'P 1'
#
loop_
_entity.id
_entity.type
_entity.pdbx_description
1 polymer ?
#
loop_
_entity_poly.entity_id
_entity_poly.type
_entity_poly.pdbx_seq_one_letter_code
_entity_poly.pdbx_strand_id
1 'polypeptide(L)'
;RQICRLAQMARATGIHLVLATQRPSTDVITGLIKANFPSRIAFAVTSQIDSRVILDTPGAERLLGRGDMLLMRPDLGKLQRVQGCFVSDDEIGAVVNFWKAESAGEPRPLVVPWKGILDQLDDEDEMIQDAIDVVRGMKTCSTSMLQRKLNIGYPKAARLMEDLEKRGVVGPDLGAGRGREVLAKRKEEDGDESDDYDE
;
A
#
# COMPACT_ATOMS: atom_id res chain seq x y z
N ARG A 1 -2.78 -1.83 -1.00
CA ARG A 1 -2.85 -0.97 0.21
C ARG A 1 -1.96 -1.48 1.33
N GLN A 2 -1.98 -2.77 1.65
CA GLN A 2 -1.14 -3.40 2.68
C GLN A 2 0.36 -3.11 2.54
N ILE A 3 0.93 -3.25 1.34
CA ILE A 3 2.36 -2.97 1.08
C ILE A 3 2.70 -1.52 1.48
N CYS A 4 1.82 -0.57 1.17
CA CYS A 4 2.03 0.84 1.53
C CYS A 4 1.97 1.03 3.05
N ARG A 5 1.00 0.42 3.74
CA ARG A 5 0.86 0.52 5.20
C ARG A 5 2.05 -0.13 5.93
N LEU A 6 2.50 -1.28 5.43
CA LEU A 6 3.72 -1.93 5.92
C LEU A 6 4.94 -1.03 5.71
N ALA A 7 5.12 -0.47 4.50
CA ALA A 7 6.22 0.45 4.21
C ALA A 7 6.22 1.71 5.10
N GLN A 8 5.04 2.22 5.48
CA GLN A 8 4.91 3.37 6.39
C GLN A 8 5.39 3.07 7.81
N MET A 9 5.07 1.89 8.33
CA MET A 9 5.38 1.51 9.72
C MET A 9 6.77 0.87 9.87
N ALA A 10 7.27 0.24 8.81
CA ALA A 10 8.46 -0.60 8.82
C ALA A 10 9.77 0.14 9.13
N ARG A 11 9.86 1.45 8.83
CA ARG A 11 11.09 2.24 9.00
C ARG A 11 11.60 2.24 10.44
N ALA A 12 10.71 2.33 11.43
CA ALA A 12 11.10 2.39 12.84
C ALA A 12 11.42 1.01 13.44
N THR A 13 10.98 -0.07 12.79
CA THR A 13 11.10 -1.45 13.31
C THR A 13 12.24 -2.23 12.67
N GLY A 14 13.00 -1.62 11.76
CA GLY A 14 14.11 -2.29 11.06
C GLY A 14 13.63 -3.26 9.97
N ILE A 15 12.38 -3.16 9.54
CA ILE A 15 11.86 -3.94 8.41
C ILE A 15 12.14 -3.16 7.13
N HIS A 16 12.77 -3.81 6.15
CA HIS A 16 13.08 -3.21 4.85
C HIS A 16 12.38 -3.98 3.74
N LEU A 17 11.78 -3.24 2.81
CA LEU A 17 11.05 -3.82 1.68
C LEU A 17 11.81 -3.55 0.38
N VAL A 18 11.95 -4.58 -0.43
CA VAL A 18 12.46 -4.49 -1.81
C VAL A 18 11.36 -4.91 -2.76
N LEU A 19 10.95 -4.00 -3.64
CA LEU A 19 9.97 -4.24 -4.69
C LEU A 19 10.67 -4.22 -6.05
N ALA A 20 10.52 -5.30 -6.81
CA ALA A 20 11.06 -5.42 -8.17
C ALA A 20 9.95 -5.77 -9.16
N THR A 21 9.96 -5.15 -10.34
CA THR A 21 9.01 -5.41 -11.42
C THR A 21 9.69 -5.23 -12.78
N GLN A 22 9.27 -6.01 -13.77
CA GLN A 22 9.64 -5.83 -15.18
C GLN A 22 8.58 -5.03 -15.95
N ARG A 23 7.45 -4.72 -15.33
CA ARG A 23 6.33 -3.98 -15.93
C ARG A 23 6.17 -2.63 -15.22
N PRO A 24 6.91 -1.59 -15.62
CA PRO A 24 6.80 -0.27 -15.04
C PRO A 24 5.60 0.50 -15.61
N SER A 25 4.38 0.09 -15.23
CA SER A 25 3.15 0.81 -15.55
C SER A 25 2.63 1.62 -14.35
N THR A 26 1.79 2.62 -14.61
CA THR A 26 1.13 3.44 -13.58
C THR A 26 0.22 2.62 -12.67
N ASP A 27 -0.29 1.50 -13.17
CA ASP A 27 -1.17 0.59 -12.41
C ASP A 27 -0.38 -0.27 -11.42
N VAL A 28 0.89 -0.55 -11.73
CA VAL A 28 1.80 -1.30 -10.85
C VAL A 28 2.54 -0.36 -9.91
N ILE A 29 3.14 0.70 -10.45
CA ILE A 29 3.90 1.71 -9.72
C ILE A 29 2.98 2.93 -9.51
N THR A 30 1.95 2.72 -8.69
CA THR A 30 0.97 3.76 -8.37
C THR A 30 1.58 4.91 -7.58
N GLY A 31 0.89 6.06 -7.51
CA GLY A 31 1.31 7.19 -6.68
C GLY A 31 1.50 6.83 -5.20
N LEU A 32 0.68 5.92 -4.67
CA LEU A 32 0.82 5.41 -3.30
C LEU A 32 2.08 4.58 -3.10
N ILE A 33 2.51 3.81 -4.11
CA ILE A 33 3.81 3.11 -4.06
C ILE A 33 4.93 4.14 -4.08
N LYS A 34 4.90 5.09 -5.02
CA LYS A 34 5.93 6.13 -5.13
C LYS A 34 6.08 6.94 -3.83
N ALA A 35 4.99 7.27 -3.16
CA ALA A 35 5.01 8.01 -1.89
C ALA A 35 5.72 7.26 -0.74
N ASN A 36 5.71 5.92 -0.74
CA ASN A 36 6.26 5.10 0.35
C ASN A 36 7.61 4.45 0.02
N PHE A 37 8.02 4.46 -1.25
CA PHE A 37 9.30 3.95 -1.72
C PHE A 37 10.11 5.09 -2.37
N PRO A 38 10.75 5.96 -1.56
CA PRO A 38 11.44 7.14 -2.06
C PRO A 38 12.81 6.83 -2.68
N SER A 39 13.45 5.72 -2.27
CA SER A 39 14.65 5.19 -2.93
C SER A 39 14.25 4.30 -4.09
N ARG A 40 14.74 4.57 -5.29
CA ARG A 40 14.36 3.85 -6.51
C ARG A 40 15.55 3.55 -7.39
N ILE A 41 15.51 2.41 -8.04
CA ILE A 41 16.51 1.97 -9.02
C ILE A 41 15.76 1.68 -10.32
N ALA A 42 16.23 2.25 -11.42
CA ALA A 42 15.78 1.87 -12.75
C ALA A 42 16.96 1.32 -13.55
N PHE A 43 16.80 0.10 -14.06
CA PHE A 43 17.64 -0.42 -15.13
C PHE A 43 17.14 0.12 -16.48
N ALA A 44 17.81 -0.28 -17.57
CA ALA A 44 17.39 0.07 -18.91
C ALA A 44 15.91 -0.28 -19.16
N VAL A 45 15.15 0.72 -19.60
CA VAL A 45 13.74 0.59 -20.00
C VAL A 45 13.58 0.95 -21.47
N THR A 46 12.44 0.59 -22.06
CA THR A 46 12.19 0.76 -23.49
C THR A 46 11.75 2.17 -23.86
N SER A 47 11.15 2.92 -22.92
CA SER A 47 10.60 4.24 -23.22
C SER A 47 10.84 5.28 -22.13
N GLN A 48 10.78 6.55 -22.54
CA GLN A 48 10.83 7.69 -21.64
C GLN A 48 9.62 7.71 -20.67
N ILE A 49 8.50 7.12 -21.08
CA ILE A 49 7.30 6.99 -20.24
C ILE A 49 7.60 6.06 -19.07
N ASP A 50 8.17 4.87 -19.34
CA ASP A 50 8.56 3.90 -18.31
C ASP A 50 9.59 4.48 -17.33
N SER A 51 10.56 5.27 -17.84
CA SER A 51 11.51 5.97 -16.98
C SER A 51 10.80 6.90 -16.01
N ARG A 52 9.81 7.67 -16.48
CA ARG A 52 9.02 8.56 -15.61
C ARG A 52 8.13 7.80 -14.63
N VAL A 53 7.60 6.64 -15.02
CA VAL A 53 6.82 5.82 -14.09
C VAL A 53 7.67 5.39 -12.89
N ILE A 54 8.94 5.03 -13.10
CA ILE A 54 9.84 4.59 -12.01
C ILE A 54 10.48 5.78 -11.28
N LEU A 55 11.05 6.74 -12.01
CA LEU A 55 11.94 7.78 -11.47
C LEU A 55 11.31 9.18 -11.46
N ASP A 56 10.08 9.36 -11.92
CA ASP A 56 9.46 10.68 -12.13
C ASP A 56 10.21 11.61 -13.12
N THR A 57 11.32 11.14 -13.72
CA THR A 57 12.16 11.85 -14.69
C THR A 57 12.57 10.91 -15.83
N PRO A 58 12.82 11.42 -17.05
CA PRO A 58 13.49 10.67 -18.09
C PRO A 58 14.96 10.33 -17.74
N GLY A 59 15.51 9.34 -18.43
CA GLY A 59 16.94 8.99 -18.40
C GLY A 59 17.19 7.48 -18.49
N ALA A 60 16.29 6.66 -17.94
CA ALA A 60 16.50 5.21 -17.90
C ALA A 60 16.38 4.56 -19.29
N GLU A 61 15.70 5.20 -20.23
CA GLU A 61 15.60 4.76 -21.63
C GLU A 61 16.92 4.86 -22.40
N ARG A 62 17.92 5.55 -21.83
CA ARG A 62 19.24 5.76 -22.44
C ARG A 62 20.33 4.86 -21.85
N LEU A 63 19.96 3.99 -20.91
CA LEU A 63 20.88 3.06 -20.29
C LEU A 63 21.25 1.94 -21.25
N LEU A 64 22.45 1.39 -21.08
CA LEU A 64 23.04 0.41 -21.99
C LEU A 64 22.61 -1.04 -21.69
N GLY A 65 21.85 -1.25 -20.60
CA GLY A 65 21.51 -2.57 -20.07
C GLY A 65 22.68 -3.21 -19.33
N ARG A 66 22.64 -4.54 -19.14
CA ARG A 66 23.72 -5.34 -18.52
C ARG A 66 24.28 -4.74 -17.21
N GLY A 67 23.39 -4.32 -16.32
CA GLY A 67 23.75 -3.75 -15.02
C GLY A 67 23.84 -2.22 -14.98
N ASP A 68 23.80 -1.51 -16.11
CA ASP A 68 23.74 -0.04 -16.13
C ASP A 68 22.39 0.43 -15.56
N MET A 69 22.43 1.29 -14.55
CA MET A 69 21.25 1.73 -13.79
C MET A 69 21.32 3.19 -13.34
N LEU A 70 20.15 3.77 -13.09
CA LEU A 70 19.98 5.04 -12.41
C LEU A 70 19.44 4.80 -11.00
N LEU A 71 20.14 5.38 -10.02
CA LEU A 71 19.79 5.36 -8.62
C LEU A 71 19.22 6.73 -8.22
N MET A 72 17.99 6.71 -7.71
CA MET A 72 17.35 7.83 -7.01
C MET A 72 17.43 7.57 -5.51
N ARG A 73 17.98 8.52 -4.78
CA ARG A 73 18.00 8.50 -3.31
C ARG A 73 17.28 9.73 -2.76
N PRO A 74 16.55 9.61 -1.65
CA PRO A 74 15.82 10.74 -1.05
C PRO A 74 16.73 11.85 -0.52
N ASP A 75 17.99 11.54 -0.22
CA ASP A 75 18.97 12.50 0.31
C ASP A 75 19.75 13.26 -0.78
N LEU A 76 19.57 12.88 -2.06
CA LEU A 76 20.25 13.49 -3.19
C LEU A 76 19.24 14.14 -4.14
N GLY A 77 19.44 15.41 -4.46
CA GLY A 77 18.60 16.12 -5.43
C GLY A 77 18.80 15.73 -6.90
N LYS A 78 19.64 14.72 -7.19
CA LYS A 78 19.95 14.26 -8.55
C LYS A 78 20.10 12.75 -8.63
N LEU A 79 19.79 12.20 -9.80
CA LEU A 79 20.05 10.80 -10.11
C LEU A 79 21.55 10.51 -10.18
N GLN A 80 21.94 9.33 -9.71
CA GLN A 80 23.29 8.80 -9.87
C GLN A 80 23.26 7.66 -10.89
N ARG A 81 24.10 7.73 -11.92
CA ARG A 81 24.32 6.59 -12.81
C ARG A 81 25.33 5.65 -12.16
N VAL A 82 24.98 4.38 -12.07
CA VAL A 82 25.75 3.35 -11.36
C VAL A 82 25.81 2.10 -12.23
N GLN A 83 26.93 1.37 -12.17
CA GLN A 83 27.07 0.06 -12.78
C GLN A 83 26.85 -1.02 -11.73
N GLY A 84 25.84 -1.86 -11.92
CA GLY A 84 25.58 -3.02 -11.08
C GLY A 84 26.67 -4.10 -11.23
N CYS A 85 26.98 -4.77 -10.12
CA CYS A 85 27.86 -5.92 -10.13
C CYS A 85 27.18 -7.09 -10.87
N PHE A 86 27.95 -7.77 -11.72
CA PHE A 86 27.53 -9.04 -12.27
C PHE A 86 27.87 -10.14 -11.27
N VAL A 87 26.90 -11.02 -11.00
CA VAL A 87 27.08 -12.23 -10.20
C VAL A 87 26.47 -13.36 -11.01
N SER A 88 27.25 -14.41 -11.27
CA SER A 88 26.81 -15.58 -12.01
C SER A 88 25.96 -16.52 -11.14
N ASP A 89 25.17 -17.38 -11.79
CA ASP A 89 24.37 -18.40 -11.10
C ASP A 89 25.25 -19.38 -10.31
N ASP A 90 26.46 -19.66 -10.80
CA ASP A 90 27.46 -20.50 -10.12
C ASP A 90 27.94 -19.86 -8.81
N GLU A 91 28.23 -18.56 -8.81
CA GLU A 91 28.61 -17.81 -7.60
C GLU A 91 27.45 -17.75 -6.60
N ILE A 92 26.22 -17.54 -7.07
CA ILE A 92 25.01 -17.59 -6.22
C ILE A 92 24.90 -18.98 -5.59
N GLY A 93 25.05 -20.04 -6.38
CA GLY A 93 25.02 -21.43 -5.92
C GLY A 93 26.08 -21.73 -4.87
N ALA A 94 27.31 -21.25 -5.07
CA ALA A 94 28.40 -21.41 -4.13
C ALA A 94 28.09 -20.77 -2.76
N VAL A 95 27.57 -19.53 -2.75
CA VAL A 95 27.18 -18.82 -1.52
C VAL A 95 26.03 -19.52 -0.81
N VAL A 96 25.02 -19.97 -1.57
CA VAL A 96 23.88 -20.72 -1.01
C VAL A 96 24.35 -22.02 -0.37
N ASN A 97 25.25 -22.76 -1.03
CA ASN A 97 25.76 -24.02 -0.51
C ASN A 97 26.62 -23.84 0.74
N PHE A 98 27.43 -22.77 0.80
CA PHE A 98 28.18 -22.40 1.99
C PHE A 98 27.24 -22.21 3.20
N TRP A 99 26.17 -21.41 3.06
CA TRP A 99 25.21 -21.19 4.15
C TRP A 99 24.40 -22.43 4.53
N LYS A 100 24.08 -23.30 3.56
CA LYS A 100 23.43 -24.59 3.84
C LYS A 100 24.32 -25.51 4.66
N ALA A 101 25.62 -25.54 4.38
CA ALA A 101 26.58 -26.34 5.13
C ALA A 101 26.78 -25.80 6.56
N GLU A 102 26.82 -24.48 6.72
CA GLU A 102 26.93 -23.82 8.03
C GLU A 102 25.67 -24.02 8.88
N SER A 103 24.49 -24.03 8.25
CA SER A 103 23.20 -24.29 8.89
C SER A 103 22.99 -25.80 9.11
N ALA A 104 23.78 -26.41 10.00
CA ALA A 104 23.73 -27.83 10.35
C ALA A 104 22.43 -28.31 11.07
N GLY A 105 21.32 -27.57 10.97
CA GLY A 105 20.05 -27.87 11.62
C GLY A 105 18.92 -28.17 10.63
N GLU A 106 17.91 -28.92 11.08
CA GLU A 106 16.67 -29.12 10.33
C GLU A 106 16.06 -27.76 9.95
N PRO A 107 15.55 -27.59 8.72
CA PRO A 107 14.88 -26.37 8.31
C PRO A 107 13.70 -26.13 9.24
N ARG A 108 13.85 -25.17 10.16
CA ARG A 108 12.72 -24.71 10.96
C ARG A 108 11.66 -24.19 9.98
N PRO A 109 10.38 -24.53 10.15
CA PRO A 109 9.34 -23.94 9.33
C PRO A 109 9.48 -22.41 9.44
N LEU A 110 9.68 -21.77 8.29
CA LEU A 110 9.75 -20.33 8.17
C LEU A 110 8.37 -19.76 8.52
N VAL A 111 8.15 -19.50 9.81
CA VAL A 111 7.06 -18.62 10.23
C VAL A 111 7.52 -17.23 9.85
N VAL A 112 7.14 -16.80 8.66
CA VAL A 112 7.50 -15.48 8.19
C VAL A 112 6.81 -14.44 9.09
N PRO A 113 7.55 -13.55 9.78
CA PRO A 113 6.99 -12.65 10.80
C PRO A 113 5.88 -11.74 10.26
N TRP A 114 5.89 -11.50 8.94
CA TRP A 114 4.94 -10.63 8.26
C TRP A 114 3.60 -11.29 7.95
N LYS A 115 3.47 -12.63 8.02
CA LYS A 115 2.19 -13.30 7.72
C LYS A 115 1.08 -12.85 8.68
N GLY A 116 1.35 -12.92 9.98
CA GLY A 116 0.38 -12.44 10.99
C GLY A 116 0.13 -10.93 10.93
N ILE A 117 1.07 -10.14 10.38
CA ILE A 117 0.86 -8.71 10.16
C ILE A 117 -0.09 -8.48 8.98
N LEU A 118 0.08 -9.20 7.87
CA LEU A 118 -0.81 -9.12 6.71
C LEU A 118 -2.23 -9.58 7.07
N ASP A 119 -2.35 -10.69 7.81
CA ASP A 119 -3.63 -11.22 8.26
C ASP A 119 -4.38 -10.20 9.16
N GLN A 120 -3.68 -9.54 10.09
CA GLN A 120 -4.27 -8.48 10.92
C GLN A 120 -4.66 -7.23 10.12
N LEU A 121 -3.91 -6.89 9.07
CA LEU A 121 -4.22 -5.77 8.19
C LEU A 121 -5.47 -6.05 7.34
N ASP A 122 -5.66 -7.29 6.91
CA ASP A 122 -6.88 -7.73 6.21
C ASP A 122 -8.09 -7.70 7.15
N ASP A 123 -7.97 -8.26 8.36
CA ASP A 123 -9.03 -8.24 9.36
C ASP A 123 -9.50 -6.80 9.70
N GLU A 124 -8.56 -5.85 9.76
CA GLU A 124 -8.90 -4.44 10.01
C GLU A 124 -9.60 -3.78 8.81
N ASP A 125 -9.15 -4.04 7.58
CA ASP A 125 -9.75 -3.47 6.37
C ASP A 125 -11.16 -4.05 6.12
N GLU A 126 -11.35 -5.37 6.32
CA GLU A 126 -12.67 -6.03 6.24
C GLU A 126 -13.65 -5.45 7.26
N MET A 127 -13.24 -5.29 8.51
CA MET A 127 -14.11 -4.80 9.57
C MET A 127 -14.45 -3.31 9.43
N ILE A 128 -13.58 -2.51 8.81
CA ILE A 128 -13.92 -1.14 8.41
C ILE A 128 -14.97 -1.16 7.30
N GLN A 129 -14.86 -2.07 6.34
CA GLN A 129 -15.83 -2.21 5.25
C GLN A 129 -17.20 -2.62 5.79
N ASP A 130 -17.25 -3.60 6.69
CA ASP A 130 -18.48 -4.02 7.39
C ASP A 130 -19.12 -2.85 8.14
N ALA A 131 -18.31 -2.02 8.78
CA ALA A 131 -18.80 -0.84 9.48
C ALA A 131 -19.43 0.20 8.53
N ILE A 132 -18.79 0.44 7.38
CA ILE A 132 -19.33 1.31 6.34
C ILE A 132 -20.68 0.78 5.84
N ASP A 133 -20.79 -0.53 5.63
CA ASP A 133 -22.03 -1.14 5.16
C ASP A 133 -23.13 -1.12 6.23
N VAL A 134 -22.78 -1.26 7.52
CA VAL A 134 -23.72 -1.11 8.64
C VAL A 134 -24.26 0.31 8.75
N VAL A 135 -23.42 1.34 8.59
CA VAL A 135 -23.88 2.74 8.70
C VAL A 135 -24.57 3.24 7.44
N ARG A 136 -24.39 2.57 6.29
CA ARG A 136 -24.97 2.98 5.02
C ARG A 136 -26.51 3.05 5.13
N GLY A 137 -27.07 4.20 4.79
CA GLY A 137 -28.53 4.45 4.84
C GLY A 137 -29.07 4.82 6.24
N MET A 138 -28.22 4.91 7.27
CA MET A 138 -28.60 5.44 8.57
C MET A 138 -28.41 6.97 8.60
N LYS A 139 -29.16 7.67 9.46
CA LYS A 139 -28.98 9.12 9.68
C LYS A 139 -27.92 9.41 10.74
N THR A 140 -27.83 8.56 11.76
CA THR A 140 -26.87 8.70 12.86
C THR A 140 -26.25 7.35 13.21
N CYS A 141 -25.02 7.38 13.69
CA CYS A 141 -24.26 6.22 14.14
C CYS A 141 -23.62 6.52 15.50
N SER A 142 -23.61 5.56 16.42
CA SER A 142 -22.92 5.68 17.71
C SER A 142 -21.95 4.53 17.93
N THR A 143 -20.93 4.75 18.77
CA THR A 143 -19.93 3.73 19.15
C THR A 143 -20.59 2.47 19.71
N SER A 144 -21.56 2.61 20.61
CA SER A 144 -22.33 1.50 21.17
C SER A 144 -23.23 0.79 20.15
N MET A 145 -23.59 1.45 19.04
CA MET A 145 -24.33 0.81 17.94
C MET A 145 -23.41 -0.09 17.13
N LEU A 146 -22.25 0.44 16.70
CA LEU A 146 -21.22 -0.35 16.01
C LEU A 146 -20.76 -1.54 16.84
N GLN A 147 -20.58 -1.34 18.16
CA GLN A 147 -20.26 -2.39 19.11
C GLN A 147 -21.23 -3.57 19.01
N ARG A 148 -22.54 -3.29 19.01
CA ARG A 148 -23.59 -4.33 18.97
C ARG A 148 -23.78 -4.94 17.59
N LYS A 149 -23.72 -4.13 16.53
CA LYS A 149 -23.94 -4.60 15.16
C LYS A 149 -22.79 -5.46 14.63
N LEU A 150 -21.56 -5.14 14.99
CA LEU A 150 -20.37 -5.87 14.58
C LEU A 150 -19.89 -6.88 15.63
N ASN A 151 -20.58 -6.99 16.77
CA ASN A 151 -20.22 -7.86 17.88
C ASN A 151 -18.75 -7.71 18.34
N ILE A 152 -18.31 -6.45 18.50
CA ILE A 152 -16.94 -6.10 18.88
C ILE A 152 -16.90 -5.45 20.27
N GLY A 153 -15.72 -5.37 20.89
CA GLY A 153 -15.54 -4.65 22.16
C GLY A 153 -15.60 -3.12 21.99
N TYR A 154 -15.99 -2.39 23.05
CA TYR A 154 -16.11 -0.93 23.04
C TYR A 154 -14.84 -0.20 22.55
N PRO A 155 -13.60 -0.55 22.97
CA PRO A 155 -12.39 0.12 22.47
C PRO A 155 -12.20 -0.02 20.96
N LYS A 156 -12.61 -1.16 20.40
CA LYS A 156 -12.53 -1.45 18.97
C LYS A 156 -13.58 -0.64 18.20
N ALA A 157 -14.80 -0.57 18.71
CA ALA A 157 -15.88 0.25 18.16
C ALA A 157 -15.55 1.75 18.18
N ALA A 158 -14.90 2.24 19.24
CA ALA A 158 -14.45 3.63 19.34
C ALA A 158 -13.41 3.98 18.26
N ARG A 159 -12.39 3.12 18.06
CA ARG A 159 -11.41 3.30 16.97
C ARG A 159 -12.07 3.28 15.59
N LEU A 160 -12.98 2.32 15.36
CA LEU A 160 -13.75 2.25 14.12
C LEU A 160 -14.51 3.55 13.85
N MET A 161 -15.11 4.14 14.89
CA MET A 161 -15.85 5.40 14.79
C MET A 161 -14.95 6.59 14.42
N GLU A 162 -13.73 6.65 14.96
CA GLU A 162 -12.71 7.63 14.57
C GLU A 162 -12.23 7.41 13.12
N ASP A 163 -12.03 6.17 12.71
CA ASP A 163 -11.56 5.86 11.36
C ASP A 163 -12.64 6.13 10.29
N LEU A 164 -13.91 5.90 10.61
CA LEU A 164 -15.03 6.31 9.77
C LEU A 164 -15.12 7.83 9.63
N GLU A 165 -14.80 8.59 10.68
CA GLU A 165 -14.77 10.07 10.65
C GLU A 165 -13.63 10.57 9.77
N LYS A 166 -12.41 10.04 9.95
CA LYS A 166 -11.26 10.36 9.09
C LYS A 166 -11.52 10.08 7.62
N ARG A 167 -12.30 9.04 7.32
CA ARG A 167 -12.70 8.65 5.96
C ARG A 167 -13.90 9.44 5.43
N GLY A 168 -14.46 10.37 6.21
CA GLY A 168 -15.61 11.19 5.81
C GLY A 168 -16.92 10.43 5.69
N VAL A 169 -17.01 9.22 6.27
CA VAL A 169 -18.24 8.40 6.27
C VAL A 169 -19.23 8.90 7.31
N VAL A 170 -18.71 9.51 8.38
CA VAL A 170 -19.48 10.08 9.49
C VAL A 170 -18.91 11.46 9.85
N GLY A 171 -19.77 12.35 10.32
CA GLY A 171 -19.43 13.70 10.75
C GLY A 171 -18.83 13.75 12.16
N PRO A 172 -18.49 14.97 12.63
CA PRO A 172 -17.96 15.20 13.97
C PRO A 172 -18.97 14.79 15.05
N ASP A 173 -18.48 14.59 16.27
CA ASP A 173 -19.33 14.28 17.41
C ASP A 173 -20.34 15.40 17.67
N LEU A 174 -21.63 15.07 17.59
CA LEU A 174 -22.72 16.01 17.84
C LEU A 174 -22.92 16.28 19.34
N GLY A 175 -22.23 15.54 20.21
CA GLY A 175 -22.33 15.67 21.67
C GLY A 175 -23.66 15.14 22.24
N ALA A 176 -23.71 15.06 23.58
CA ALA A 176 -24.89 14.67 24.36
C ALA A 176 -25.47 13.26 24.08
N GLY A 177 -24.63 12.29 23.69
CA GLY A 177 -25.04 10.89 23.51
C GLY A 177 -25.87 10.62 22.25
N ARG A 178 -25.97 11.60 21.34
CA ARG A 178 -26.74 11.50 20.07
C ARG A 178 -25.98 10.82 18.93
N GLY A 179 -24.70 10.50 19.13
CA GLY A 179 -23.85 9.88 18.13
C GLY A 179 -23.36 10.89 17.08
N ARG A 180 -22.83 10.35 15.97
CA ARG A 180 -22.29 11.09 14.84
C ARG A 180 -23.26 11.03 13.66
N GLU A 181 -23.36 12.11 12.90
CA GLU A 181 -24.13 12.13 11.65
C GLU A 181 -23.47 11.20 10.62
N VAL A 182 -24.25 10.44 9.85
CA VAL A 182 -23.71 9.61 8.76
C VAL A 182 -23.77 10.41 7.47
N LEU A 183 -22.63 10.54 6.79
CA LEU A 183 -22.46 11.34 5.57
C LEU A 183 -22.50 10.49 4.29
N ALA A 184 -22.54 9.16 4.41
CA ALA A 184 -22.66 8.23 3.30
C ALA A 184 -24.04 8.36 2.63
N LYS A 185 -24.15 9.18 1.58
CA LYS A 185 -25.34 9.26 0.73
C LYS A 185 -25.63 7.88 0.11
N ARG A 186 -26.91 7.51 0.10
CA ARG A 186 -27.44 6.43 -0.73
C ARG A 186 -26.99 6.73 -2.17
N LYS A 187 -26.41 5.74 -2.88
CA LYS A 187 -26.34 5.83 -4.34
C LYS A 187 -27.80 5.90 -4.80
N GLU A 188 -28.29 7.11 -5.06
CA GLU A 188 -29.39 7.28 -6.00
C GLU A 188 -28.78 6.97 -7.36
N GLU A 189 -29.40 6.03 -8.06
CA GLU A 189 -29.11 5.76 -9.45
C GLU A 189 -29.53 7.02 -10.22
N ASP A 190 -28.59 7.94 -10.43
CA ASP A 190 -28.73 9.04 -11.40
C ASP A 190 -28.75 8.42 -12.80
N GLY A 191 -29.92 7.92 -13.17
CA GLY A 191 -30.30 7.60 -14.54
C GLY A 191 -31.37 8.59 -14.96
N ASP A 192 -30.97 9.83 -15.21
CA ASP A 192 -31.75 10.83 -15.96
C ASP A 192 -30.79 11.90 -16.48
N GLU A 193 -30.10 11.61 -17.58
CA GLU A 193 -29.77 12.63 -18.57
C GLU A 193 -30.57 12.27 -19.83
N SER A 194 -31.74 12.87 -19.93
CA SER A 194 -32.48 13.02 -21.17
C SER A 194 -31.63 13.86 -22.13
N ASP A 195 -31.18 13.24 -23.22
CA ASP A 195 -30.70 13.93 -24.41
C ASP A 195 -31.85 14.79 -24.97
N ASP A 196 -31.82 16.09 -24.69
CA ASP A 196 -32.57 17.09 -25.44
C ASP A 196 -31.56 17.90 -26.26
N TYR A 197 -31.40 17.48 -27.53
CA TYR A 197 -30.71 18.26 -28.55
C TYR A 197 -31.73 19.24 -29.14
N ASP A 198 -31.62 20.51 -28.80
CA ASP A 198 -32.21 21.60 -29.57
C ASP A 198 -31.14 22.66 -29.90
N GLU A 199 -31.13 22.99 -31.21
CA GLU A 199 -30.39 24.00 -32.00
C GLU A 199 -28.89 23.81 -32.33
#